data_AF-A0A6H1ZYT8-F1
#
_entry.id   AF-A0A6H1ZYT8-F1
#
_cell.length_a   1.000
_cell.length_b   1.000
_cell.length_c   1.000
_cell.angle_alpha   90.00
_cell.angle_beta   90.00
_cell.angle_gamma   90.00
#
_symmetry.space_group_name_H-M   'P 1'
#
loop_
_entity.id
_entity.type
_entity.pdbx_description
1 polymer ?
#
loop_
_entity_poly.entity_id
_entity_poly.type
_entity_poly.pdbx_seq_one_letter_code
_entity_poly.pdbx_strand_id
1 'polypeptide(L)' 'MKIKMSNQYIAGFMDGEGSVYLRKNYEAKKSPGKQFGVINIWNSNKTVLETMQNFLNLGRVVEKRLYDKRAKLPCYSLR' A
#
# COMPACT_ATOMS: atom_id res chain seq x y z
N MET A 1 -12.29 14.51 -11.84
CA MET A 1 -12.82 13.17 -12.22
C MET A 1 -13.09 12.40 -10.93
N LYS A 2 -14.29 11.86 -10.70
CA LYS A 2 -14.57 11.01 -9.53
C LYS A 2 -14.13 9.58 -9.87
N ILE A 3 -13.20 9.02 -9.10
CA ILE A 3 -12.80 7.62 -9.24
C ILE A 3 -13.90 6.76 -8.61
N LYS A 4 -14.56 5.91 -9.40
CA LYS A 4 -15.54 4.96 -8.89
C LYS A 4 -14.80 3.71 -8.40
N MET A 5 -14.73 3.54 -7.08
CA MET A 5 -14.14 2.33 -6.48
C MET A 5 -15.13 1.17 -6.51
N SER A 6 -14.60 -0.03 -6.75
CA SER A 6 -15.30 -1.30 -6.62
C SER A 6 -14.31 -2.36 -6.19
N ASN A 7 -14.80 -3.48 -5.65
CA ASN A 7 -13.93 -4.59 -5.26
C ASN A 7 -13.16 -5.16 -6.46
N GLN A 8 -13.77 -5.19 -7.65
CA GLN A 8 -13.11 -5.64 -8.88
C GLN A 8 -11.98 -4.71 -9.30
N TYR A 9 -12.17 -3.39 -9.17
CA TYR A 9 -11.12 -2.41 -9.44
C TYR A 9 -9.97 -2.58 -8.46
N ILE A 10 -10.26 -2.71 -7.16
CA ILE A 10 -9.23 -2.89 -6.13
C ILE A 10 -8.45 -4.19 -6.34
N ALA A 11 -9.12 -5.29 -6.69
CA ALA A 11 -8.46 -6.55 -7.00
C ALA A 11 -7.49 -6.42 -8.18
N GLY A 12 -7.94 -5.85 -9.31
CA GLY A 12 -7.06 -5.63 -10.46
C GLY A 12 -5.92 -4.65 -10.18
N PHE A 13 -6.16 -3.63 -9.35
CA PHE A 13 -5.12 -2.71 -8.91
C PHE A 13 -4.08 -3.39 -8.02
N MET A 14 -4.54 -4.26 -7.11
CA MET A 14 -3.69 -5.06 -6.24
C MET A 14 -2.81 -6.04 -7.03
N ASP A 15 -3.32 -6.63 -8.12
CA ASP A 15 -2.53 -7.53 -8.96
C ASP A 15 -1.38 -6.82 -9.69
N GLY A 16 -1.56 -5.55 -10.05
CA GLY A 16 -0.52 -4.75 -10.74
C GLY A 16 0.48 -4.06 -9.80
N GLU A 17 -0.02 -3.49 -8.71
CA GLU A 17 0.75 -2.55 -7.86
C GLU A 17 0.88 -3.03 -6.39
N GLY A 18 0.19 -4.11 -6.06
CA GLY A 18 0.10 -4.65 -4.72
C GLY A 18 1.21 -5.62 -4.37
N SER A 19 1.42 -5.78 -3.07
CA SER A 19 2.34 -6.75 -2.50
C SER A 19 1.73 -7.36 -1.24
N VAL A 20 1.71 -8.69 -1.19
CA VAL A 20 1.32 -9.48 -0.01
C VAL A 20 2.52 -10.28 0.44
N TYR A 21 2.95 -10.08 1.69
CA TYR A 21 4.12 -10.76 2.21
C TYR A 21 4.05 -10.97 3.72
N LEU A 22 4.80 -11.95 4.20
CA LEU A 22 5.01 -12.18 5.63
C LEU A 22 6.27 -11.44 6.08
N ARG A 23 6.14 -10.60 7.10
CA ARG A 23 7.29 -9.95 7.75
C ARG A 23 7.57 -10.63 9.08
N LYS A 24 8.77 -11.19 9.23
CA LYS A 24 9.26 -11.68 10.52
C LYS A 24 9.99 -10.55 11.24
N ASN A 25 9.62 -10.29 12.48
CA ASN A 25 10.27 -9.26 13.29
C ASN A 25 11.34 -9.89 14.19
N TYR A 26 12.60 -9.81 13.78
CA TYR A 26 13.73 -10.39 14.52
C TYR A 26 14.17 -9.52 15.70
N GLU A 27 13.88 -8.22 15.66
CA GLU A 27 14.38 -7.22 16.63
C GLU A 27 13.34 -6.84 17.70
N ALA A 28 12.12 -7.39 17.64
CA ALA A 28 11.08 -7.07 18.59
C ALA A 28 11.41 -7.64 19.99
N LYS A 29 11.91 -6.78 20.89
CA LYS A 29 12.24 -7.13 22.28
C LYS A 29 11.12 -7.85 23.04
N LYS A 30 9.86 -7.58 22.71
CA LYS A 30 8.67 -8.18 23.36
C LYS A 30 8.18 -9.48 22.72
N SER A 31 8.59 -9.79 21.49
CA SER A 31 8.11 -10.98 20.76
C SER A 31 9.00 -11.31 19.57
N PRO A 32 10.25 -11.72 19.81
CA PRO A 32 11.18 -12.07 18.76
C PRO A 32 10.64 -13.25 17.93
N GLY A 33 10.72 -13.13 16.60
CA GLY A 33 10.31 -14.18 15.68
C GLY A 33 8.83 -14.20 15.29
N LYS A 34 7.98 -13.30 15.83
CA LYS A 34 6.60 -13.16 15.35
C LYS A 34 6.56 -12.77 13.86
N GLN A 35 5.69 -13.46 13.13
CA GLN A 35 5.38 -13.18 11.74
C GLN A 35 4.08 -12.36 11.64
N PHE A 36 4.08 -11.37 10.77
CA PHE A 36 2.93 -10.51 10.50
C PHE A 36 2.61 -10.55 9.02
N GLY A 37 1.35 -10.77 8.67
CA GLY A 37 0.86 -10.54 7.31
C GLY A 37 0.89 -9.05 7.01
N VAL A 38 1.45 -8.69 5.86
CA VAL A 38 1.50 -7.32 5.38
C VAL A 38 0.91 -7.27 3.98
N ILE A 39 -0.06 -6.37 3.81
CA ILE A 39 -0.64 -6.01 2.52
C ILE A 39 -0.22 -4.57 2.27
N ASN A 40 0.34 -4.29 1.10
CA ASN A 40 0.89 -3.00 0.77
C ASN A 40 0.64 -2.68 -0.69
N ILE A 41 0.22 -1.46 -1.01
CA ILE A 41 -0.03 -1.01 -2.39
C ILE A 41 0.79 0.25 -2.63
N TRP A 42 1.59 0.28 -3.69
CA TRP A 42 2.43 1.42 -4.04
C TRP A 42 1.88 2.14 -5.25
N ASN A 43 1.90 3.47 -5.24
CA ASN A 43 1.59 4.24 -6.44
C ASN A 43 2.13 5.67 -6.34
N SER A 44 2.43 6.29 -7.48
CA SER A 44 2.78 7.70 -7.55
C SER A 44 1.55 8.61 -7.48
N ASN A 45 0.36 8.10 -7.78
CA ASN A 45 -0.89 8.84 -7.64
C ASN A 45 -1.47 8.68 -6.22
N LYS A 46 -1.18 9.65 -5.36
CA LYS A 46 -1.68 9.70 -3.97
C LYS A 46 -3.21 9.65 -3.89
N THR A 47 -3.91 10.35 -4.78
CA THR A 47 -5.37 10.48 -4.76
C THR A 47 -6.06 9.12 -4.96
N VAL A 48 -5.51 8.24 -5.79
CA VAL A 48 -6.03 6.87 -5.97
C VAL A 48 -5.93 6.10 -4.66
N LEU A 49 -4.78 6.18 -3.97
CA LEU A 49 -4.57 5.48 -2.69
C LEU A 49 -5.47 6.04 -1.57
N GLU A 50 -5.65 7.36 -1.50
CA GLU A 50 -6.56 7.99 -0.52
C GLU A 50 -8.02 7.61 -0.80
N THR A 51 -8.41 7.55 -2.08
CA THR A 51 -9.77 7.10 -2.45
C THR A 51 -9.97 5.64 -2.08
N MET A 52 -8.96 4.79 -2.29
CA MET A 52 -9.01 3.36 -1.93
C MET A 52 -9.04 3.16 -0.41
N GLN A 53 -8.23 3.93 0.33
CA GLN A 53 -8.25 3.96 1.80
C GLN A 53 -9.65 4.32 2.32
N ASN A 54 -10.26 5.38 1.77
CA ASN A 54 -11.60 5.81 2.16
C ASN A 54 -12.67 4.77 1.82
N PHE A 55 -12.54 4.08 0.68
CA PHE A 55 -13.47 3.02 0.27
C PHE A 55 -13.37 1.78 1.17
N LEU A 56 -12.15 1.34 1.48
CA LEU A 56 -11.91 0.18 2.34
C LEU A 56 -12.07 0.48 3.83
N ASN A 57 -12.00 1.77 4.20
CA ASN A 57 -11.93 2.26 5.57
C ASN A 57 -10.83 1.57 6.41
N LEU A 58 -9.69 1.30 5.78
CA LEU A 58 -8.58 0.54 6.36
C LEU A 58 -7.22 1.10 5.91
N GLY A 59 -6.20 0.87 6.75
CA GLY A 59 -4.83 1.26 6.47
C GLY A 59 -4.58 2.77 6.52
N ARG A 60 -3.40 3.15 6.06
CA ARG A 60 -2.89 4.53 6.03
C ARG A 60 -2.08 4.75 4.77
N VAL A 61 -2.33 5.88 4.10
CA VAL A 61 -1.46 6.38 3.04
C VAL A 61 -0.24 7.06 3.63
N VAL A 62 0.94 6.66 3.19
CA VAL A 62 2.23 7.17 3.66
C VAL A 62 3.10 7.54 2.47
N GLU A 63 3.61 8.78 2.46
CA GLU A 63 4.62 9.21 1.50
C GLU A 63 5.96 8.51 1.75
N LYS A 64 6.62 8.07 0.68
CA LYS A 64 7.93 7.45 0.75
C LYS A 64 8.98 8.45 0.35
N ARG A 65 10.15 8.33 0.98
CA ARG A 65 11.38 9.02 0.55
C ARG A 65 11.92 8.51 -0.79
N LEU A 66 11.20 7.57 -1.43
CA LEU A 66 11.56 6.98 -2.71
C LEU A 66 10.76 7.67 -3.81
N TYR A 67 11.44 7.96 -4.90
CA TYR A 67 10.81 8.40 -6.14
C TYR A 67 10.71 7.21 -7.08
N ASP A 68 9.64 7.15 -7.87
CA ASP A 68 9.63 6.28 -9.04
C ASP A 68 10.75 6.75 -9.98
N LYS A 69 11.74 5.89 -10.22
CA LYS A 69 12.91 6.23 -11.04
C LYS A 69 12.54 6.49 -12.50
N ARG A 70 11.46 5.88 -12.99
CA ARG A 70 10.97 6.00 -14.37
C ARG A 70 10.11 7.26 -14.50
N ALA A 71 9.15 7.43 -13.60
CA ALA A 71 8.21 8.56 -13.66
C ALA A 71 8.78 9.86 -13.08
N LYS A 72 9.86 9.79 -12.27
CA LYS A 72 10.44 10.91 -11.51
C LYS A 72 9.42 11.61 -10.60
N LEU A 73 8.46 10.84 -10.07
CA LEU A 73 7.41 11.32 -9.17
C LEU A 73 7.58 10.73 -7.77
N PRO A 74 7.10 11.42 -6.71
CA PRO A 74 7.02 10.84 -5.38
C PRO A 74 6.22 9.53 -5.40
N CYS A 75 6.62 8.56 -4.60
CA CYS A 75 5.84 7.35 -4.37
C CYS A 75 5.13 7.37 -3.02
N TYR A 76 3.93 6.84 -3.01
CA TYR A 76 3.10 6.69 -1.82
C TYR A 76 2.81 5.20 -1.61
N SER A 77 2.52 4.82 -0.37
CA SER A 77 2.05 3.47 -0.06
C SER A 77 0.79 3.48 0.79
N LEU A 78 -0.18 2.63 0.48
CA LEU A 78 -1.29 2.28 1.35
C LEU A 78 -0.95 0.98 2.10
N ARG A 79 -0.92 1.02 3.43
CA ARG A 79 -0.54 -0.09 4.32
C ARG A 79 -1.13 0.02 5.72
#